data_AF-A0AAW5Z5Z7-F1
#
_entry.id   AF-A0AAW5Z5Z7-F1
#
_cell.length_a   1.000
_cell.length_b   1.000
_cell.length_c   1.000
_cell.angle_alpha   90.00
_cell.angle_beta   90.00
_cell.angle_gamma   90.00
#
_symmetry.space_group_name_H-M   'P 1'
#
loop_
_entity.id
_entity.type
_entity.pdbx_description
1 polymer ?
#
loop_
_entity_poly.entity_id
_entity_poly.type
_entity_poly.pdbx_seq_one_letter_code
_entity_poly.pdbx_strand_id
1 'polypeptide(L)'
;LPYTMLLMNNGQTEWYHESIPGFSSSISETIEKIKYISEQLGCDEIITIGVSMGGYAASLFGALLDCRVLAFSFDTVLKYPLSRSAKRIPKKTKIIYKNLRPIIKNSKCRITALSGEMDFPDLLSLSRISDLKNVKAYSVRGVTHGVGRFIDKRYGMPNIITFFVENNTLPEIKEINNLCHNKILSKNIFLSYQAFVNKDFSTAQSLIREALLAEPLLEPAIFISALVNMELKNYTLAVEQFAFVAGISPHFTTAKYNLAKS
;
A
#
# COMPACT_ATOMS: atom_id res chain seq x y z
N LEU A 1 -17.71 -17.40 13.97
CA LEU A 1 -17.52 -18.83 13.59
C LEU A 1 -16.07 -19.21 13.87
N PRO A 2 -15.73 -20.44 14.27
CA PRO A 2 -14.32 -20.78 14.50
C PRO A 2 -13.60 -20.81 13.15
N TYR A 3 -12.76 -19.81 12.89
CA TYR A 3 -11.88 -19.79 11.73
C TYR A 3 -10.63 -20.62 12.04
N THR A 4 -10.19 -21.45 11.10
CA THR A 4 -8.84 -22.01 11.14
C THR A 4 -7.85 -20.94 10.73
N MET A 5 -6.88 -20.64 11.59
CA MET A 5 -5.86 -19.62 11.33
C MET A 5 -4.50 -20.24 11.07
N LEU A 6 -3.93 -19.93 9.90
CA LEU A 6 -2.52 -20.20 9.59
C LEU A 6 -1.75 -18.89 9.62
N LEU A 7 -0.88 -18.72 10.63
CA LEU A 7 -0.01 -17.55 10.75
C LEU A 7 1.33 -17.83 10.07
N MET A 8 1.71 -16.97 9.12
CA MET A 8 2.93 -17.15 8.34
C MET A 8 3.88 -15.98 8.56
N ASN A 9 5.14 -16.31 8.88
CA ASN A 9 6.24 -15.36 8.94
C ASN A 9 7.50 -16.07 8.43
N ASN A 10 8.09 -15.56 7.34
CA ASN A 10 9.33 -16.13 6.82
C ASN A 10 10.57 -15.69 7.61
N GLY A 11 10.43 -14.79 8.59
CA GLY A 11 11.52 -14.32 9.46
C GLY A 11 12.59 -13.49 8.73
N GLN A 12 12.39 -13.20 7.44
CA GLN A 12 13.38 -12.62 6.55
C GLN A 12 12.76 -11.51 5.70
N THR A 13 13.58 -10.54 5.27
CA THR A 13 13.14 -9.39 4.46
C THR A 13 13.18 -9.66 2.96
N GLU A 14 12.88 -10.89 2.56
CA GLU A 14 12.95 -11.37 1.17
C GLU A 14 11.59 -11.40 0.45
N TRP A 15 10.55 -10.82 1.07
CA TRP A 15 9.20 -10.74 0.46
C TRP A 15 8.64 -12.11 0.06
N TYR A 16 8.90 -13.14 0.88
CA TYR A 16 8.39 -14.50 0.67
C TYR A 16 8.82 -15.12 -0.68
N HIS A 17 9.97 -14.71 -1.22
CA HIS A 17 10.49 -15.27 -2.46
C HIS A 17 11.30 -16.56 -2.31
N GLU A 18 11.85 -16.80 -1.13
CA GLU A 18 12.60 -18.00 -0.81
C GLU A 18 11.70 -18.96 0.00
N SER A 19 12.28 -19.64 0.98
CA SER A 19 11.58 -20.57 1.87
C SER A 19 10.78 -19.85 2.97
N ILE A 20 9.81 -20.54 3.54
CA ILE A 20 9.25 -20.19 4.85
C ILE A 20 9.84 -21.21 5.82
N PRO A 21 10.86 -20.83 6.64
CA PRO A 21 11.56 -21.77 7.50
C PRO A 21 10.62 -22.62 8.36
N GLY A 22 10.80 -23.93 8.34
CA GLY A 22 9.94 -24.89 9.05
C GLY A 22 8.59 -25.18 8.38
N PHE A 23 8.23 -24.47 7.30
CA PHE A 23 6.98 -24.68 6.58
C PHE A 23 7.20 -25.14 5.14
N SER A 24 8.02 -24.48 4.35
CA SER A 24 8.23 -24.78 2.91
C SER A 24 9.59 -24.31 2.41
N SER A 25 10.10 -24.89 1.32
CA SER A 25 11.37 -24.52 0.69
C SER A 25 11.22 -23.60 -0.54
N SER A 26 9.99 -23.40 -1.02
CA SER A 26 9.69 -22.56 -2.19
C SER A 26 8.27 -22.02 -2.15
N ILE A 27 7.97 -21.04 -3.02
CA ILE A 27 6.62 -20.51 -3.21
C ILE A 27 5.66 -21.63 -3.64
N SER A 28 6.03 -22.47 -4.62
CA SER A 28 5.16 -23.55 -5.09
C SER A 28 4.85 -24.54 -3.97
N GLU A 29 5.85 -24.97 -3.20
CA GLU A 29 5.64 -25.85 -2.05
C GLU A 29 4.78 -25.18 -0.96
N THR A 30 4.93 -23.87 -0.78
CA THR A 30 4.07 -23.09 0.14
C THR A 30 2.60 -23.19 -0.27
N ILE A 31 2.30 -22.98 -1.56
CA ILE A 31 0.93 -23.04 -2.09
C ILE A 31 0.36 -24.46 -1.94
N GLU A 32 1.12 -25.49 -2.29
CA GLU A 32 0.65 -26.88 -2.17
C GLU A 32 0.42 -27.29 -0.71
N LYS A 33 1.27 -26.85 0.23
CA LYS A 33 1.06 -27.10 1.67
C LYS A 33 -0.16 -26.37 2.22
N ILE A 34 -0.44 -25.15 1.79
CA ILE A 34 -1.65 -24.42 2.19
C ILE A 34 -2.90 -25.17 1.71
N LYS A 35 -2.93 -25.62 0.44
CA LYS A 35 -4.03 -26.42 -0.09
C LYS A 35 -4.22 -27.72 0.69
N TYR A 36 -3.13 -28.46 0.92
CA TYR A 36 -3.15 -29.70 1.69
C TYR A 36 -3.74 -29.50 3.09
N ILE A 37 -3.29 -28.47 3.83
CA ILE A 37 -3.82 -28.16 5.17
C ILE A 37 -5.31 -27.80 5.10
N SER A 38 -5.72 -27.02 4.10
CA SER A 38 -7.13 -26.66 3.87
C SER A 38 -7.99 -27.89 3.66
N GLU A 39 -7.55 -28.85 2.84
CA GLU A 39 -8.27 -30.10 2.58
C GLU A 39 -8.34 -30.99 3.82
N GLN A 40 -7.22 -31.17 4.54
CA GLN A 40 -7.19 -32.01 5.76
C GLN A 40 -8.09 -31.48 6.88
N LEU A 41 -8.28 -30.17 6.96
CA LEU A 41 -9.13 -29.53 7.95
C LEU A 41 -10.57 -29.31 7.47
N GLY A 42 -10.90 -29.70 6.23
CA GLY A 42 -12.22 -29.52 5.65
C GLY A 42 -12.63 -28.05 5.51
N CYS A 43 -11.69 -27.17 5.20
CA CYS A 43 -11.97 -25.75 5.00
C CYS A 43 -12.63 -25.50 3.64
N ASP A 44 -13.81 -24.87 3.63
CA ASP A 44 -14.55 -24.53 2.41
C ASP A 44 -13.93 -23.35 1.62
N GLU A 45 -13.15 -22.50 2.30
CA GLU A 45 -12.56 -21.31 1.71
C GLU A 45 -11.21 -20.98 2.33
N ILE A 46 -10.29 -20.50 1.50
CA ILE A 46 -9.03 -19.89 1.92
C ILE A 46 -9.14 -18.38 1.75
N ILE A 47 -8.70 -17.62 2.75
CA ILE A 47 -8.61 -16.17 2.69
C ILE A 47 -7.21 -15.76 3.13
N THR A 48 -6.53 -14.93 2.33
CA THR A 48 -5.22 -14.40 2.69
C THR A 48 -5.33 -12.95 3.15
N ILE A 49 -4.63 -12.61 4.23
CA ILE A 49 -4.67 -11.27 4.81
C ILE A 49 -3.25 -10.83 5.12
N GLY A 50 -2.88 -9.59 4.81
CA GLY A 50 -1.54 -9.12 5.10
C GLY A 50 -1.30 -7.63 4.95
N VAL A 51 -0.26 -7.14 5.63
CA VAL A 51 0.16 -5.74 5.61
C VAL A 51 1.61 -5.66 5.11
N SER A 52 1.94 -4.65 4.31
CA SER A 52 3.31 -4.39 3.85
C SER A 52 3.88 -5.59 3.07
N MET A 53 5.02 -6.15 3.50
CA MET A 53 5.57 -7.40 2.97
C MET A 53 4.56 -8.55 3.02
N GLY A 54 3.76 -8.65 4.10
CA GLY A 54 2.68 -9.62 4.20
C GLY A 54 1.52 -9.34 3.25
N GLY A 55 1.25 -8.08 2.90
CA GLY A 55 0.22 -7.72 1.91
C GLY A 55 0.62 -8.14 0.49
N TYR A 56 1.92 -8.05 0.19
CA TYR A 56 2.49 -8.63 -1.03
C TYR A 56 2.31 -10.15 -1.05
N ALA A 57 2.68 -10.85 0.02
CA ALA A 57 2.54 -12.30 0.11
C ALA A 57 1.08 -12.75 0.03
N ALA A 58 0.18 -12.08 0.76
CA ALA A 58 -1.25 -12.36 0.71
C ALA A 58 -1.80 -12.20 -0.71
N SER A 59 -1.40 -11.16 -1.42
CA SER A 59 -1.82 -10.91 -2.81
C SER A 59 -1.23 -11.94 -3.79
N LEU A 60 0.04 -12.30 -3.64
CA LEU A 60 0.69 -13.32 -4.46
C LEU A 60 0.05 -14.70 -4.23
N PHE A 61 0.00 -15.13 -2.97
CA PHE A 61 -0.56 -16.43 -2.61
C PHE A 61 -2.05 -16.49 -2.95
N GLY A 62 -2.80 -15.41 -2.71
CA GLY A 62 -4.20 -15.35 -3.10
C GLY A 62 -4.41 -15.48 -4.61
N ALA A 63 -3.54 -14.89 -5.43
CA ALA A 63 -3.57 -15.07 -6.87
C ALA A 63 -3.18 -16.49 -7.31
N LEU A 64 -2.27 -17.16 -6.61
CA LEU A 64 -1.89 -18.55 -6.90
C LEU A 64 -2.87 -19.59 -6.36
N LEU A 65 -3.68 -19.23 -5.36
CA LEU A 65 -4.73 -20.04 -4.74
C LEU A 65 -6.12 -19.71 -5.28
N ASP A 66 -6.25 -18.72 -6.18
CA ASP A 66 -7.54 -18.23 -6.70
C ASP A 66 -8.55 -17.79 -5.60
N CYS A 67 -8.06 -17.20 -4.51
CA CYS A 67 -8.85 -16.96 -3.30
C CYS A 67 -9.09 -15.47 -2.96
N ARG A 68 -9.80 -15.19 -1.85
CA ARG A 68 -10.04 -13.81 -1.39
C ARG A 68 -8.82 -13.25 -0.67
N VAL A 69 -8.55 -11.95 -0.88
CA VAL A 69 -7.41 -11.25 -0.30
C VAL A 69 -7.84 -9.94 0.36
N LEU A 70 -7.36 -9.70 1.57
CA LEU A 70 -7.36 -8.37 2.20
C LEU A 70 -5.91 -7.90 2.42
N ALA A 71 -5.48 -6.89 1.66
CA ALA A 71 -4.09 -6.45 1.65
C ALA A 71 -3.95 -4.96 1.95
N PHE A 72 -2.94 -4.60 2.74
CA PHE A 72 -2.67 -3.21 3.12
C PHE A 72 -1.26 -2.79 2.75
N SER A 73 -1.11 -1.62 2.13
CA SER A 73 0.14 -0.88 1.93
C SER A 73 1.30 -1.72 1.40
N PHE A 74 1.13 -2.38 0.25
CA PHE A 74 2.14 -3.31 -0.28
C PHE A 74 2.68 -2.89 -1.65
N ASP A 75 3.91 -3.31 -1.94
CA ASP A 75 4.55 -3.09 -3.24
C ASP A 75 3.96 -4.05 -4.28
N THR A 76 3.33 -3.54 -5.33
CA THR A 76 2.85 -4.37 -6.47
C THR A 76 3.95 -4.66 -7.49
N VAL A 77 5.02 -3.88 -7.46
CA VAL A 77 6.24 -4.08 -8.23
C VAL A 77 7.43 -3.98 -7.27
N LEU A 78 8.13 -5.09 -7.07
CA LEU A 78 9.26 -5.16 -6.16
C LEU A 78 10.49 -4.46 -6.72
N LYS A 79 11.28 -3.88 -5.80
CA LYS A 79 12.49 -3.10 -6.10
C LYS A 79 12.22 -1.91 -7.04
N TYR A 80 10.99 -1.39 -7.04
CA TYR A 80 10.69 -0.13 -7.72
C TYR A 80 11.33 1.05 -6.96
N PRO A 81 11.80 2.14 -7.61
CA PRO A 81 12.43 3.25 -6.91
C PRO A 81 11.62 3.75 -5.69
N LEU A 82 12.32 4.03 -4.60
CA LEU A 82 11.79 4.51 -3.31
C LEU A 82 10.83 3.56 -2.55
N SER A 83 10.42 2.44 -3.16
CA SER A 83 9.60 1.41 -2.51
C SER A 83 10.29 0.77 -1.30
N ARG A 84 9.52 0.11 -0.44
CA ARG A 84 10.09 -0.61 0.72
C ARG A 84 10.96 -1.77 0.27
N SER A 85 10.48 -2.54 -0.70
CA SER A 85 11.22 -3.66 -1.25
C SER A 85 12.54 -3.24 -1.88
N ALA A 86 12.63 -2.05 -2.52
CA ALA A 86 13.90 -1.52 -3.00
C ALA A 86 14.90 -1.22 -1.87
N LYS A 87 14.41 -0.78 -0.71
CA LYS A 87 15.24 -0.43 0.45
C LYS A 87 15.62 -1.64 1.30
N ARG A 88 14.76 -2.67 1.33
CA ARG A 88 14.82 -3.74 2.33
C ARG A 88 15.15 -5.13 1.78
N ILE A 89 14.82 -5.43 0.53
CA ILE A 89 15.14 -6.76 -0.03
C ILE A 89 16.66 -6.88 -0.19
N PRO A 90 17.30 -7.91 0.39
CA PRO A 90 18.72 -8.17 0.18
C PRO A 90 19.09 -8.27 -1.30
N LYS A 91 20.29 -7.80 -1.66
CA LYS A 91 20.77 -7.84 -3.06
C LYS A 91 20.76 -9.27 -3.64
N LYS A 92 21.09 -10.26 -2.79
CA LYS A 92 21.19 -11.69 -3.15
C LYS A 92 19.84 -12.42 -3.32
N THR A 93 18.73 -11.85 -2.84
CA THR A 93 17.42 -12.50 -2.92
C THR A 93 16.97 -12.66 -4.37
N LYS A 94 16.60 -13.89 -4.75
CA LYS A 94 16.12 -14.19 -6.10
C LYS A 94 14.63 -13.85 -6.21
N ILE A 95 14.31 -12.77 -6.92
CA ILE A 95 12.92 -12.35 -7.12
C ILE A 95 12.30 -13.15 -8.26
N ILE A 96 11.38 -14.05 -7.91
CA ILE A 96 10.62 -14.88 -8.86
C ILE A 96 9.46 -14.08 -9.48
N TYR A 97 8.68 -13.42 -8.63
CA TYR A 97 7.51 -12.64 -9.02
C TYR A 97 7.73 -11.14 -8.77
N LYS A 98 8.43 -10.46 -9.69
CA LYS A 98 8.72 -9.03 -9.51
C LYS A 98 7.48 -8.14 -9.60
N ASN A 99 6.52 -8.50 -10.44
CA ASN A 99 5.33 -7.70 -10.73
C ASN A 99 4.08 -8.56 -10.51
N LEU A 100 3.22 -8.16 -9.59
CA LEU A 100 2.00 -8.91 -9.27
C LEU A 100 0.89 -8.71 -10.29
N ARG A 101 0.89 -7.59 -11.05
CA ARG A 101 -0.23 -7.24 -11.95
C ARG A 101 -0.60 -8.38 -12.93
N PRO A 102 0.35 -9.03 -13.64
CA PRO A 102 -0.01 -10.11 -14.57
C PRO A 102 -0.64 -11.32 -13.88
N ILE A 103 -0.12 -11.69 -12.70
CA ILE A 103 -0.57 -12.87 -11.94
C ILE A 103 -1.99 -12.60 -11.40
N ILE A 104 -2.21 -11.44 -10.80
CA ILE A 104 -3.53 -11.01 -10.32
C ILE A 104 -4.53 -11.01 -11.48
N LYS A 105 -4.17 -10.37 -12.60
CA LYS A 105 -5.04 -10.25 -13.78
C LYS A 105 -5.50 -11.61 -14.34
N ASN A 106 -4.63 -12.61 -14.30
CA ASN A 106 -4.87 -13.93 -14.88
C ASN A 106 -5.47 -14.96 -13.89
N SER A 107 -5.59 -14.58 -12.62
CA SER A 107 -6.20 -15.42 -11.58
C SER A 107 -7.70 -15.12 -11.40
N LYS A 108 -8.38 -15.99 -10.65
CA LYS A 108 -9.76 -15.78 -10.17
C LYS A 108 -9.81 -15.14 -8.78
N CYS A 109 -8.65 -14.79 -8.21
CA CYS A 109 -8.58 -14.18 -6.89
C CYS A 109 -9.37 -12.87 -6.83
N ARG A 110 -9.84 -12.49 -5.64
CA ARG A 110 -10.56 -11.23 -5.40
C ARG A 110 -9.83 -10.44 -4.34
N ILE A 111 -9.23 -9.32 -4.73
CA ILE A 111 -8.39 -8.53 -3.82
C ILE A 111 -9.14 -7.30 -3.36
N THR A 112 -9.20 -7.08 -2.05
CA THR A 112 -9.50 -5.79 -1.44
C THR A 112 -8.19 -5.19 -0.91
N ALA A 113 -7.77 -4.09 -1.51
CA ALA A 113 -6.47 -3.49 -1.25
C ALA A 113 -6.60 -2.04 -0.77
N LEU A 114 -5.86 -1.69 0.29
CA LEU A 114 -5.84 -0.34 0.86
C LEU A 114 -4.42 0.20 0.95
N SER A 115 -4.19 1.45 0.53
CA SER A 115 -2.90 2.15 0.68
C SER A 115 -3.11 3.60 1.10
N GLY A 116 -2.18 4.13 1.88
CA GLY A 116 -2.23 5.52 2.34
C GLY A 116 -1.86 6.51 1.23
N GLU A 117 -2.59 7.62 1.11
CA GLU A 117 -2.31 8.66 0.11
C GLU A 117 -1.05 9.47 0.42
N MET A 118 -0.66 9.53 1.70
CA MET A 118 0.58 10.19 2.15
C MET A 118 1.79 9.26 2.13
N ASP A 119 1.65 8.10 1.47
CA ASP A 119 2.73 7.21 1.15
C ASP A 119 2.82 6.97 -0.36
N PHE A 120 3.54 7.86 -1.03
CA PHE A 120 3.51 7.96 -2.49
C PHE A 120 3.94 6.67 -3.22
N PRO A 121 4.95 5.90 -2.75
CA PRO A 121 5.23 4.57 -3.30
C PRO A 121 4.07 3.57 -3.14
N ASP A 122 3.36 3.58 -2.01
CA ASP A 122 2.24 2.66 -1.77
C ASP A 122 1.01 3.08 -2.58
N LEU A 123 0.75 4.38 -2.72
CA LEU A 123 -0.30 4.93 -3.58
C LEU A 123 -0.07 4.55 -5.04
N LEU A 124 1.14 4.74 -5.56
CA LEU A 124 1.49 4.32 -6.92
C LEU A 124 1.38 2.80 -7.08
N SER A 125 1.79 2.02 -6.08
CA SER A 125 1.67 0.57 -6.11
C SER A 125 0.21 0.13 -6.21
N LEU A 126 -0.69 0.72 -5.42
CA LEU A 126 -2.13 0.46 -5.51
C LEU A 126 -2.70 0.88 -6.86
N SER A 127 -2.31 2.06 -7.35
CA SER A 127 -2.77 2.59 -8.63
C SER A 127 -2.47 1.66 -9.81
N ARG A 128 -1.34 0.94 -9.78
CA ARG A 128 -0.95 -0.04 -10.82
C ARG A 128 -1.88 -1.24 -10.95
N ILE A 129 -2.72 -1.53 -9.95
CA ILE A 129 -3.66 -2.67 -9.99
C ILE A 129 -5.12 -2.23 -9.87
N SER A 130 -5.36 -0.94 -9.66
CA SER A 130 -6.69 -0.36 -9.40
C SER A 130 -7.72 -0.60 -10.51
N ASP A 131 -7.28 -0.76 -11.75
CA ASP A 131 -8.14 -1.01 -12.92
C ASP A 131 -8.40 -2.49 -13.22
N LEU A 132 -7.84 -3.41 -12.42
CA LEU A 132 -8.10 -4.83 -12.61
C LEU A 132 -9.50 -5.17 -12.11
N LYS A 133 -10.29 -5.88 -12.93
CA LYS A 133 -11.68 -6.28 -12.62
C LYS A 133 -11.85 -7.04 -11.30
N ASN A 134 -10.78 -7.69 -10.84
CA ASN A 134 -10.75 -8.51 -9.64
C ASN A 134 -10.05 -7.84 -8.45
N VAL A 135 -9.87 -6.51 -8.51
CA VAL A 135 -9.30 -5.68 -7.45
C VAL A 135 -10.28 -4.58 -7.06
N LYS A 136 -10.63 -4.52 -5.77
CA LYS A 136 -11.24 -3.37 -5.10
C LYS A 136 -10.13 -2.57 -4.43
N ALA A 137 -9.76 -1.44 -5.02
CA ALA A 137 -8.68 -0.58 -4.53
C ALA A 137 -9.23 0.66 -3.83
N TYR A 138 -8.76 0.92 -2.61
CA TYR A 138 -9.13 2.08 -1.81
C TYR A 138 -7.87 2.83 -1.36
N SER A 139 -7.78 4.12 -1.67
CA SER A 139 -6.75 4.96 -1.06
C SER A 139 -7.26 5.54 0.26
N VAL A 140 -6.37 5.85 1.20
CA VAL A 140 -6.74 6.34 2.54
C VAL A 140 -6.10 7.71 2.78
N ARG A 141 -6.94 8.74 2.91
CA ARG A 141 -6.54 10.15 3.08
C ARG A 141 -5.73 10.37 4.36
N GLY A 142 -4.71 11.21 4.32
CA GLY A 142 -3.90 11.57 5.50
C GLY A 142 -3.14 10.42 6.18
N VAL A 143 -3.05 9.25 5.55
CA VAL A 143 -2.38 8.06 6.11
C VAL A 143 -1.15 7.73 5.29
N THR A 144 -0.05 7.39 5.99
CA THR A 144 1.20 6.91 5.38
C THR A 144 1.15 5.38 5.21
N HIS A 145 2.28 4.70 5.16
CA HIS A 145 2.37 3.24 5.13
C HIS A 145 1.48 2.51 6.16
N GLY A 146 1.28 3.12 7.33
CA GLY A 146 0.66 2.50 8.49
C GLY A 146 -0.86 2.32 8.42
N VAL A 147 -1.44 2.06 7.23
CA VAL A 147 -2.90 1.88 7.05
C VAL A 147 -3.48 0.83 7.99
N GLY A 148 -2.85 -0.35 8.09
CA GLY A 148 -3.31 -1.39 9.02
C GLY A 148 -3.34 -0.92 10.48
N ARG A 149 -2.31 -0.19 10.92
CA ARG A 149 -2.24 0.39 12.27
C ARG A 149 -3.24 1.52 12.48
N PHE A 150 -3.46 2.34 11.45
CA PHE A 150 -4.45 3.41 11.48
C PHE A 150 -5.86 2.84 11.63
N ILE A 151 -6.19 1.84 10.83
CA ILE A 151 -7.46 1.13 10.88
C ILE A 151 -7.66 0.48 12.25
N ASP A 152 -6.65 -0.21 12.76
CA ASP A 152 -6.72 -0.86 14.07
C ASP A 152 -7.07 0.13 15.19
N LYS A 153 -6.36 1.26 15.25
CA LYS A 153 -6.58 2.28 16.27
C LYS A 153 -7.96 2.94 16.22
N ARG A 154 -8.59 3.01 15.05
CA ARG A 154 -9.78 3.83 14.83
C ARG A 154 -11.08 3.02 14.63
N TYR A 155 -10.95 1.82 14.08
CA TYR A 155 -12.08 0.95 13.71
C TYR A 155 -11.95 -0.46 14.31
N GLY A 156 -10.76 -0.85 14.79
CA GLY A 156 -10.46 -2.19 15.30
C GLY A 156 -10.18 -3.19 14.19
N MET A 157 -8.94 -3.66 14.05
CA MET A 157 -8.56 -4.60 12.99
C MET A 157 -9.33 -5.93 13.07
N PRO A 158 -9.59 -6.52 14.26
CA PRO A 158 -10.40 -7.73 14.35
C PRO A 158 -11.79 -7.56 13.73
N ASN A 159 -12.46 -6.43 13.98
CA ASN A 159 -13.78 -6.14 13.43
C ASN A 159 -13.74 -6.04 11.90
N ILE A 160 -12.71 -5.41 11.35
CA ILE A 160 -12.51 -5.26 9.91
C ILE A 160 -12.28 -6.62 9.25
N ILE A 161 -11.46 -7.46 9.87
CA ILE A 161 -11.20 -8.82 9.38
C ILE A 161 -12.48 -9.65 9.43
N THR A 162 -13.19 -9.68 10.55
CA THR A 162 -14.45 -10.42 10.69
C THR A 162 -15.47 -9.96 9.65
N PHE A 163 -15.66 -8.64 9.50
CA PHE A 163 -16.60 -8.09 8.53
C PHE A 163 -16.21 -8.46 7.10
N PHE A 164 -14.92 -8.43 6.75
CA PHE A 164 -14.44 -8.84 5.44
C PHE A 164 -14.63 -10.33 5.18
N VAL A 165 -14.31 -11.18 6.15
CA VAL A 165 -14.47 -12.63 6.04
C VAL A 165 -15.95 -12.97 5.85
N GLU A 166 -16.84 -12.38 6.63
CA GLU A 166 -18.28 -12.69 6.60
C GLU A 166 -19.02 -12.04 5.41
N ASN A 167 -18.68 -10.81 5.03
CA ASN A 167 -19.47 -10.02 4.07
C ASN A 167 -18.76 -9.73 2.75
N ASN A 168 -17.51 -10.14 2.59
CA ASN A 168 -16.71 -9.89 1.38
C ASN A 168 -16.64 -8.40 0.99
N THR A 169 -16.69 -7.53 1.99
CA THR A 169 -16.72 -6.07 1.89
C THR A 169 -16.01 -5.46 3.10
N LEU A 170 -15.76 -4.16 3.06
CA LEU A 170 -15.29 -3.42 4.23
C LEU A 170 -16.47 -2.68 4.85
N PRO A 171 -16.48 -2.48 6.18
CA PRO A 171 -17.39 -1.52 6.76
C PRO A 171 -17.02 -0.10 6.31
N GLU A 172 -17.86 0.88 6.63
CA GLU A 172 -17.58 2.27 6.32
C GLU A 172 -16.30 2.76 7.02
N ILE A 173 -15.34 3.25 6.23
CA ILE A 173 -14.11 3.88 6.71
C ILE A 173 -14.11 5.31 6.14
N LYS A 174 -14.22 6.30 7.02
CA LYS A 174 -14.42 7.71 6.64
C LYS A 174 -13.27 8.29 5.80
N GLU A 175 -12.07 7.77 5.96
CA GLU A 175 -10.88 8.23 5.24
C GLU A 175 -10.68 7.54 3.88
N ILE A 176 -11.51 6.56 3.52
CA ILE A 176 -11.45 5.95 2.19
C ILE A 176 -11.73 7.02 1.13
N ASN A 177 -10.90 7.00 0.10
CA ASN A 177 -10.98 7.83 -1.07
C ASN A 177 -10.49 7.03 -2.30
N ASN A 178 -10.48 7.67 -3.47
CA ASN A 178 -10.28 7.02 -4.76
C ASN A 178 -9.09 7.58 -5.57
N LEU A 179 -8.16 8.32 -4.95
CA LEU A 179 -7.01 8.90 -5.64
C LEU A 179 -6.18 7.86 -6.42
N CYS A 180 -6.11 6.61 -5.92
CA CYS A 180 -5.41 5.53 -6.59
C CYS A 180 -5.95 5.22 -8.01
N HIS A 181 -7.22 5.51 -8.28
CA HIS A 181 -7.84 5.30 -9.59
C HIS A 181 -7.42 6.36 -10.62
N ASN A 182 -7.01 7.55 -10.17
CA ASN A 182 -6.40 8.54 -11.06
C ASN A 182 -4.92 8.21 -11.27
N LYS A 183 -4.66 7.37 -12.28
CA LYS A 183 -3.31 6.87 -12.61
C LYS A 183 -2.32 7.98 -12.95
N ILE A 184 -2.78 9.04 -13.59
CA ILE A 184 -1.95 10.19 -13.96
C ILE A 184 -1.55 10.94 -12.69
N LEU A 185 -2.51 11.30 -11.84
CA LEU A 185 -2.22 12.01 -10.59
C LEU A 185 -1.37 11.17 -9.63
N SER A 186 -1.71 9.91 -9.41
CA SER A 186 -0.93 8.99 -8.55
C SER A 186 0.53 8.89 -9.03
N LYS A 187 0.75 8.87 -10.35
CA LYS A 187 2.09 8.86 -10.95
C LYS A 187 2.79 10.21 -10.78
N ASN A 188 2.11 11.32 -11.02
CA ASN A 188 2.68 12.66 -10.87
C ASN A 188 3.09 12.94 -9.42
N ILE A 189 2.27 12.56 -8.44
CA ILE A 189 2.61 12.65 -7.00
C ILE A 189 3.88 11.86 -6.68
N PHE A 190 3.98 10.62 -7.17
CA PHE A 190 5.18 9.81 -6.96
C PHE A 190 6.41 10.46 -7.61
N LEU A 191 6.29 10.90 -8.87
CA LEU A 191 7.41 11.49 -9.60
C LEU A 191 7.84 12.84 -9.02
N SER A 192 6.91 13.67 -8.53
CA SER A 192 7.26 14.92 -7.86
C SER A 192 8.02 14.65 -6.56
N TYR A 193 7.60 13.66 -5.79
CA TYR A 193 8.35 13.26 -4.59
C TYR A 193 9.72 12.67 -4.93
N GLN A 194 9.82 11.88 -6.01
CA GLN A 194 11.08 11.36 -6.48
C GLN A 194 12.04 12.47 -6.92
N ALA A 195 11.54 13.47 -7.65
CA ALA A 195 12.31 14.64 -8.03
C ALA A 195 12.78 15.43 -6.79
N PHE A 196 11.91 15.62 -5.80
CA PHE A 196 12.25 16.22 -4.51
C PHE A 196 13.39 15.46 -3.80
N VAL A 197 13.30 14.14 -3.68
CA VAL A 197 14.34 13.30 -3.05
C VAL A 197 15.68 13.43 -3.80
N ASN A 198 15.63 13.57 -5.13
CA ASN A 198 16.80 13.76 -5.98
C ASN A 198 17.30 15.22 -6.03
N LYS A 199 16.67 16.15 -5.28
CA LYS A 199 16.94 17.60 -5.29
C LYS A 199 16.71 18.28 -6.65
N ASP A 200 15.92 17.66 -7.52
CA ASP A 200 15.45 18.27 -8.76
C ASP A 200 14.14 19.03 -8.50
N PHE A 201 14.28 20.21 -7.88
CA PHE A 201 13.13 21.01 -7.45
C PHE A 201 12.33 21.58 -8.63
N SER A 202 12.98 21.82 -9.78
CA SER A 202 12.30 22.31 -10.99
C SER A 202 11.30 21.28 -11.51
N THR A 203 11.73 20.03 -11.68
CA THR A 203 10.84 18.93 -12.07
C THR A 203 9.76 18.69 -11.01
N ALA A 204 10.12 18.74 -9.71
CA ALA A 204 9.15 18.59 -8.63
C ALA A 204 8.04 19.65 -8.72
N GLN A 205 8.39 20.94 -8.86
CA GLN A 205 7.44 22.05 -8.98
C GLN A 205 6.56 21.92 -10.22
N SER A 206 7.11 21.52 -11.37
CA SER A 206 6.33 21.31 -12.60
C SER A 206 5.24 20.25 -12.40
N LEU A 207 5.60 19.09 -11.87
CA LEU A 207 4.67 17.98 -11.64
C LEU A 207 3.62 18.31 -10.56
N ILE A 208 4.03 19.04 -9.51
CA ILE A 208 3.11 19.53 -8.47
C ILE A 208 2.09 20.50 -9.08
N ARG A 209 2.54 21.44 -9.91
CA ARG A 209 1.67 22.39 -10.59
C ARG A 209 0.64 21.68 -11.47
N GLU A 210 1.06 20.69 -12.26
CA GLU A 210 0.13 19.87 -13.04
C GLU A 210 -0.92 19.17 -12.17
N ALA A 211 -0.48 18.60 -11.04
CA ALA A 211 -1.38 17.92 -10.12
C ALA A 211 -2.39 18.89 -9.46
N LEU A 212 -1.94 20.08 -9.06
CA LEU A 212 -2.79 21.11 -8.45
C LEU A 212 -3.71 21.83 -9.45
N LEU A 213 -3.32 21.89 -10.73
CA LEU A 213 -4.22 22.37 -11.80
C LEU A 213 -5.40 21.40 -12.01
N ALA A 214 -5.15 20.09 -11.90
CA ALA A 214 -6.18 19.08 -12.00
C ALA A 214 -7.03 18.96 -10.72
N GLU A 215 -6.41 19.08 -9.55
CA GLU A 215 -7.09 19.00 -8.25
C GLU A 215 -6.46 20.00 -7.24
N PRO A 216 -7.03 21.22 -7.10
CA PRO A 216 -6.42 22.30 -6.32
C PRO A 216 -6.22 22.01 -4.84
N LEU A 217 -7.02 21.12 -4.25
CA LEU A 217 -6.96 20.76 -2.83
C LEU A 217 -6.28 19.40 -2.59
N LEU A 218 -5.51 18.91 -3.57
CA LEU A 218 -4.87 17.60 -3.53
C LEU A 218 -3.79 17.54 -2.44
N GLU A 219 -4.15 16.95 -1.31
CA GLU A 219 -3.34 16.90 -0.08
C GLU A 219 -1.89 16.42 -0.33
N PRO A 220 -1.62 15.29 -1.02
CA PRO A 220 -0.25 14.87 -1.33
C PRO A 220 0.58 15.91 -2.09
N ALA A 221 -0.02 16.59 -3.07
CA ALA A 221 0.68 17.56 -3.90
C ALA A 221 1.00 18.84 -3.12
N ILE A 222 0.06 19.33 -2.30
CA ILE A 222 0.28 20.48 -1.42
C ILE A 222 1.39 20.16 -0.40
N PHE A 223 1.38 18.97 0.18
CA PHE A 223 2.42 18.57 1.13
C PHE A 223 3.80 18.49 0.49
N ILE A 224 3.93 17.92 -0.71
CA ILE A 224 5.22 17.90 -1.43
C ILE A 224 5.63 19.33 -1.82
N SER A 225 4.70 20.21 -2.19
CA SER A 225 4.97 21.63 -2.43
C SER A 225 5.56 22.30 -1.20
N ALA A 226 5.02 22.02 -0.01
CA ALA A 226 5.52 22.57 1.24
C ALA A 226 6.96 22.12 1.52
N LEU A 227 7.26 20.83 1.31
CA LEU A 227 8.62 20.29 1.42
C LEU A 227 9.60 20.99 0.46
N VAL A 228 9.20 21.19 -0.80
CA VAL A 228 10.03 21.89 -1.79
C VAL A 228 10.25 23.36 -1.38
N ASN A 229 9.20 24.06 -0.94
CA ASN A 229 9.31 25.44 -0.49
C ASN A 229 10.20 25.59 0.75
N MET A 230 10.22 24.60 1.65
CA MET A 230 11.18 24.58 2.77
C MET A 230 12.63 24.51 2.28
N GLU A 231 12.94 23.62 1.35
CA GLU A 231 14.30 23.48 0.80
C GLU A 231 14.74 24.75 0.03
N LEU A 232 13.80 25.41 -0.64
CA LEU A 232 14.03 26.68 -1.34
C LEU A 232 14.00 27.91 -0.42
N LYS A 233 13.80 27.73 0.89
CA LYS A 233 13.72 28.80 1.91
C LYS A 233 12.53 29.76 1.74
N ASN A 234 11.49 29.33 1.04
CA ASN A 234 10.20 30.02 0.93
C ASN A 234 9.32 29.71 2.15
N TYR A 235 9.79 30.07 3.35
CA TYR A 235 9.21 29.58 4.61
C TYR A 235 7.76 29.98 4.81
N THR A 236 7.37 31.22 4.50
CA THR A 236 5.99 31.68 4.65
C THR A 236 5.00 30.78 3.90
N LEU A 237 5.29 30.52 2.61
CA LEU A 237 4.45 29.67 1.78
C LEU A 237 4.47 28.20 2.26
N ALA A 238 5.63 27.69 2.70
CA ALA A 238 5.72 26.34 3.23
C ALA A 238 4.87 26.15 4.51
N VAL A 239 4.93 27.12 5.44
CA VAL A 239 4.13 27.12 6.67
C VAL A 239 2.63 27.13 6.35
N GLU A 240 2.19 28.00 5.44
CA GLU A 240 0.79 28.05 4.99
C GLU A 240 0.33 26.70 4.42
N GLN A 241 1.16 26.08 3.58
CA GLN A 241 0.85 24.78 2.97
C GLN A 241 0.84 23.64 3.99
N PHE A 242 1.78 23.60 4.94
CA PHE A 242 1.74 22.61 6.03
C PHE A 242 0.53 22.81 6.95
N ALA A 243 0.18 24.06 7.27
CA ALA A 243 -1.01 24.39 8.06
C ALA A 243 -2.29 23.93 7.37
N PHE A 244 -2.39 24.16 6.05
CA PHE A 244 -3.51 23.67 5.25
C PHE A 244 -3.65 22.14 5.35
N VAL A 245 -2.57 21.40 5.08
CA VAL A 245 -2.58 19.92 5.14
C VAL A 245 -2.93 19.42 6.55
N ALA A 246 -2.38 20.04 7.60
CA ALA A 246 -2.68 19.70 8.98
C ALA A 246 -4.15 19.98 9.35
N GLY A 247 -4.77 21.00 8.74
CA GLY A 247 -6.18 21.33 8.93
C GLY A 247 -7.14 20.34 8.27
N ILE A 248 -6.86 19.93 7.03
CA ILE A 248 -7.76 19.01 6.29
C ILE A 248 -7.56 17.53 6.66
N SER A 249 -6.38 17.17 7.15
CA SER A 249 -6.02 15.81 7.57
C SER A 249 -5.38 15.83 8.96
N PRO A 250 -6.16 16.10 10.02
CA PRO A 250 -5.63 16.27 11.37
C PRO A 250 -5.01 14.99 11.96
N HIS A 251 -5.24 13.81 11.40
CA HIS A 251 -4.55 12.57 11.80
C HIS A 251 -3.18 12.41 11.14
N PHE A 252 -2.84 13.20 10.11
CA PHE A 252 -1.54 13.16 9.46
C PHE A 252 -0.48 13.92 10.28
N THR A 253 0.20 13.20 11.16
CA THR A 253 1.15 13.79 12.11
C THR A 253 2.39 14.41 11.48
N THR A 254 2.81 13.95 10.29
CA THR A 254 4.01 14.46 9.62
C THR A 254 3.82 15.91 9.17
N ALA A 255 2.63 16.33 8.72
CA ALA A 255 2.38 17.74 8.41
C ALA A 255 2.48 18.61 9.66
N LYS A 256 1.91 18.17 10.79
CA LYS A 256 2.01 18.88 12.08
C LYS A 256 3.44 19.02 12.57
N TYR A 257 4.23 17.95 12.43
CA TYR A 257 5.63 17.96 12.80
C TYR A 257 6.43 18.97 11.97
N ASN A 258 6.23 19.00 10.64
CA ASN A 258 6.90 19.97 9.78
C ASN A 258 6.44 21.39 10.05
N LEU A 259 5.13 21.61 10.28
CA LEU A 259 4.58 22.91 10.68
C LEU A 259 5.24 23.44 11.96
N ALA A 260 5.41 22.59 12.98
CA ALA A 260 6.02 22.98 14.25
C ALA A 260 7.53 23.27 14.16
N LYS A 261 8.20 22.78 13.11
CA LYS A 261 9.64 22.98 12.88
C LYS A 261 9.94 24.18 11.98
N SER A 262 8.96 24.60 11.17
CA SER A 262 9.08 25.66 10.16
C SER A 262 8.97 27.03 10.82
#